data_AF-A0A7J7HQU3-F1
#
_entry.id   AF-A0A7J7HQU3-F1
#
_cell.length_a   1.000
_cell.length_b   1.000
_cell.length_c   1.000
_cell.angle_alpha   90.00
_cell.angle_beta   90.00
_cell.angle_gamma   90.00
#
_symmetry.space_group_name_H-M   'P 1'
#
loop_
_entity.id
_entity.type
_entity.pdbx_description
1 polymer ?
#
loop_
_entity_poly.entity_id
_entity_poly.type
_entity_poly.pdbx_seq_one_letter_code
_entity_poly.pdbx_strand_id
1 'polypeptide(L)'
;MSKSDSDSSSHGTEYKNFRQITRERLLYEMLRSTKTGDSKSTWKVLIMDKVTIKILSYSCKMADVTEEGVSLVEDIYRRRQPLPTMDAIYFIQPTKENSPVPRELVNHIKKDGSVLPRIGALREMNLEYFAIDSQGFITDNVMALEDLFGDEESTRKGDACLNMMATRIATAFASLREFPLVRYHAAKSLDPTTMTTFRDLIPTKLAAGVWNCLMKYKADLPNFPQTETCELLIVDRSVDQIAPVIHEWTYDAMCHDLLNMDGNKYVHEIPGKAGGVPEKKEVLLEDHDPIWLELRHAHIADASERLHEKMISFVSRNKAAQIHHGSRTPCLPSAIPERFAGGLSCQGMTIRLTGCGLCQYGNTNPVWGTIASEGSDIPRGSSNLC
;
A
#
# COMPACT_ATOMS: atom_id res chain seq x y z
N MET A 1 32.82 26.85 18.32
CA MET A 1 31.85 27.81 17.73
C MET A 1 30.58 27.05 17.47
N SER A 2 29.66 27.13 18.42
CA SER A 2 28.34 26.51 18.37
C SER A 2 27.49 27.31 17.39
N LYS A 3 27.02 26.68 16.32
CA LYS A 3 25.97 27.26 15.49
C LYS A 3 24.64 26.71 16.00
N SER A 4 23.95 27.59 16.72
CA SER A 4 22.53 27.47 17.01
C SER A 4 21.80 27.81 15.72
N ASP A 5 21.23 26.81 15.06
CA ASP A 5 20.31 27.06 13.94
C ASP A 5 18.92 27.24 14.52
N SER A 6 18.44 28.46 14.33
CA SER A 6 17.17 29.02 14.77
C SER A 6 15.98 28.33 14.11
N ASP A 7 15.03 27.90 14.92
CA ASP A 7 13.68 27.50 14.51
C ASP A 7 12.96 28.67 13.83
N SER A 8 12.96 28.67 12.49
CA SER A 8 12.05 29.49 11.71
C SER A 8 10.69 28.80 11.63
N SER A 9 9.76 29.24 12.48
CA SER A 9 8.35 28.86 12.41
C SER A 9 7.72 29.37 11.11
N SER A 10 7.80 28.57 10.05
CA SER A 10 6.89 28.71 8.92
C SER A 10 5.53 28.16 9.36
N HIS A 11 4.45 28.92 9.12
CA HIS A 11 3.11 28.34 9.04
C HIS A 11 3.06 27.43 7.80
N GLY A 12 3.76 26.30 7.87
CA GLY A 12 3.68 25.22 6.91
C GLY A 12 2.44 24.41 7.26
N THR A 13 1.49 24.34 6.33
CA THR A 13 0.50 23.26 6.34
C THR A 13 1.28 21.95 6.39
N GLU A 14 1.28 21.29 7.54
CA GLU A 14 1.98 20.02 7.73
C GLU A 14 1.45 19.05 6.67
N TYR A 15 2.32 18.64 5.74
CA TYR A 15 1.92 17.77 4.64
C TYR A 15 1.46 16.44 5.21
N LYS A 16 0.15 16.17 5.12
CA LYS A 16 -0.43 14.92 5.62
C LYS A 16 -0.29 13.84 4.57
N ASN A 17 0.24 12.70 4.98
CA ASN A 17 0.32 11.53 4.11
C ASN A 17 -1.06 10.88 3.88
N PHE A 18 -1.16 10.02 2.86
CA PHE A 18 -2.41 9.33 2.51
C PHE A 18 -3.01 8.58 3.69
N ARG A 19 -2.19 7.87 4.47
CA ARG A 19 -2.63 7.09 5.63
C ARG A 19 -3.21 7.98 6.72
N GLN A 20 -2.55 9.11 7.02
CA GLN A 20 -3.00 10.08 8.01
C GLN A 20 -4.33 10.71 7.61
N ILE A 21 -4.48 11.08 6.34
CA ILE A 21 -5.74 11.65 5.82
C ILE A 21 -6.88 10.63 5.96
N THR A 22 -6.66 9.40 5.50
CA THR A 22 -7.66 8.32 5.63
C THR A 22 -8.01 8.07 7.10
N ARG A 23 -7.01 7.99 7.98
CA ARG A 23 -7.17 7.79 9.42
C ARG A 23 -8.00 8.90 10.07
N GLU A 24 -7.66 10.16 9.83
CA GLU A 24 -8.37 11.30 10.41
C GLU A 24 -9.83 11.34 9.94
N ARG A 25 -10.10 11.04 8.67
CA ARG A 25 -11.48 10.96 8.16
C ARG A 25 -12.26 9.81 8.80
N LEU A 26 -11.67 8.62 8.93
CA LEU A 26 -12.34 7.49 9.59
C LEU A 26 -12.60 7.77 11.08
N LEU A 27 -11.61 8.26 11.82
CA LEU A 27 -11.75 8.45 13.27
C LEU A 27 -12.60 9.69 13.60
N TYR A 28 -12.41 10.81 12.91
CA TYR A 28 -13.04 12.08 13.28
C TYR A 28 -14.31 12.38 12.49
N GLU A 29 -14.26 12.22 11.17
CA GLU A 29 -15.43 12.51 10.32
C GLU A 29 -16.48 11.41 10.43
N MET A 30 -16.09 10.13 10.48
CA MET A 30 -17.02 9.01 10.60
C MET A 30 -17.34 8.65 12.05
N LEU A 31 -16.36 8.26 12.88
CA LEU A 31 -16.66 7.73 14.22
C LEU A 31 -17.03 8.84 15.22
N ARG A 32 -16.21 9.88 15.35
CA ARG A 32 -16.42 10.94 16.34
C ARG A 32 -17.67 11.77 16.06
N SER A 33 -18.06 11.96 14.80
CA SER A 33 -19.30 12.70 14.46
C SER A 33 -20.57 12.02 15.00
N THR A 34 -20.51 10.72 15.28
CA THR A 34 -21.60 9.96 15.90
C THR A 34 -21.61 10.05 17.44
N LYS A 35 -20.59 10.67 18.07
CA LYS A 35 -20.56 10.96 19.50
C LYS A 35 -21.38 12.23 19.77
N THR A 36 -22.68 12.17 19.52
CA THR A 36 -23.59 13.25 19.94
C THR A 36 -23.88 13.09 21.43
N GLY A 37 -23.91 14.20 22.19
CA GLY A 37 -24.11 14.20 23.65
C GLY A 37 -25.41 13.55 24.13
N ASP A 38 -26.37 13.32 23.23
CA ASP A 38 -27.65 12.64 23.47
C ASP A 38 -27.64 11.12 23.18
N SER A 39 -26.51 10.54 22.77
CA SER A 39 -26.42 9.09 22.56
C SER A 39 -26.52 8.34 23.89
N LYS A 40 -27.58 7.53 24.03
CA LYS A 40 -27.81 6.69 25.22
C LYS A 40 -26.76 5.58 25.38
N SER A 41 -26.02 5.26 24.31
CA SER A 41 -25.00 4.21 24.31
C SER A 41 -23.60 4.82 24.12
N THR A 42 -22.74 4.63 25.12
CA THR A 42 -21.32 5.04 25.05
C THR A 42 -20.56 4.23 24.00
N TRP A 43 -21.02 3.01 23.73
CA TRP A 43 -20.35 2.02 22.91
C TRP A 43 -21.16 1.65 21.67
N LYS A 44 -20.48 1.57 20.53
CA LYS A 44 -21.07 1.28 19.22
C LYS A 44 -20.52 0.00 18.62
N VAL A 45 -21.30 -0.61 17.73
CA VAL A 45 -20.88 -1.73 16.88
C VAL A 45 -20.59 -1.20 15.48
N LEU A 46 -19.39 -1.44 14.96
CA LEU A 46 -18.99 -1.05 13.62
C LEU A 46 -19.17 -2.24 12.67
N ILE A 47 -20.05 -2.11 11.69
CA ILE A 47 -20.38 -3.14 10.71
C ILE A 47 -19.80 -2.76 9.37
N MET A 48 -19.03 -3.67 8.80
CA MET A 48 -18.21 -3.41 7.64
C MET A 48 -18.29 -4.56 6.62
N ASP A 49 -17.89 -4.29 5.39
CA ASP A 49 -17.71 -5.31 4.37
C ASP A 49 -16.22 -5.65 4.19
N LYS A 50 -15.90 -6.60 3.31
CA LYS A 50 -14.53 -7.02 3.06
C LYS A 50 -13.61 -5.87 2.58
N VAL A 51 -14.12 -4.94 1.78
CA VAL A 51 -13.37 -3.83 1.21
C VAL A 51 -13.13 -2.76 2.27
N THR A 52 -14.16 -2.38 3.01
CA THR A 52 -14.07 -1.36 4.05
C THR A 52 -13.26 -1.84 5.26
N ILE A 53 -13.33 -3.13 5.61
CA ILE A 53 -12.41 -3.76 6.60
C ILE A 53 -10.96 -3.56 6.17
N LYS A 54 -10.64 -3.85 4.91
CA LYS A 54 -9.30 -3.62 4.36
C LYS A 54 -8.92 -2.13 4.50
N ILE A 55 -9.75 -1.18 4.05
CA ILE A 55 -9.48 0.27 4.14
C ILE A 55 -9.16 0.71 5.57
N LEU A 56 -9.96 0.26 6.55
CA LEU A 56 -9.72 0.54 7.96
C LEU A 56 -8.39 -0.06 8.43
N SER A 57 -8.09 -1.30 8.05
CA SER A 57 -6.87 -1.99 8.48
C SER A 57 -5.58 -1.34 7.97
N TYR A 58 -5.61 -0.68 6.81
CA TYR A 58 -4.45 0.06 6.28
C TYR A 58 -4.14 1.36 7.06
N SER A 59 -5.11 1.92 7.80
CA SER A 59 -5.00 3.27 8.38
C SER A 59 -5.16 3.34 9.90
N CYS A 60 -5.84 2.37 10.50
CA CYS A 60 -6.21 2.40 11.92
C CYS A 60 -5.91 1.06 12.61
N LYS A 61 -5.36 1.13 13.83
CA LYS A 61 -5.27 -0.03 14.74
C LYS A 61 -6.58 -0.17 15.51
N MET A 62 -6.84 -1.36 16.04
CA MET A 62 -8.04 -1.59 16.87
C MET A 62 -8.07 -0.69 18.11
N ALA A 63 -6.91 -0.37 18.69
CA ALA A 63 -6.83 0.56 19.82
C ALA A 63 -7.44 1.94 19.48
N ASP A 64 -7.15 2.46 18.29
CA ASP A 64 -7.65 3.76 17.84
C ASP A 64 -9.17 3.76 17.63
N VAL A 65 -9.69 2.66 17.09
CA VAL A 65 -11.12 2.47 16.83
C VAL A 65 -11.87 2.34 18.15
N THR A 66 -11.32 1.63 19.14
CA THR A 66 -11.89 1.48 20.47
C THR A 66 -11.87 2.78 21.27
N GLU A 67 -10.81 3.59 21.16
CA GLU A 67 -10.75 4.93 21.77
C GLU A 67 -11.85 5.86 21.22
N GLU A 68 -12.25 5.66 19.96
CA GLU A 68 -13.40 6.36 19.37
C GLU A 68 -14.78 5.76 19.73
N GLY A 69 -14.86 4.86 20.73
CA GLY A 69 -16.11 4.37 21.29
C GLY A 69 -16.75 3.22 20.51
N VAL A 70 -15.97 2.51 19.70
CA VAL A 70 -16.38 1.26 19.04
C VAL A 70 -15.92 0.07 19.87
N SER A 71 -16.87 -0.77 20.31
CA SER A 71 -16.57 -1.95 21.12
C SER A 71 -16.30 -3.19 20.27
N LEU A 72 -17.01 -3.31 19.13
CA LEU A 72 -16.97 -4.50 18.30
C LEU A 72 -16.97 -4.11 16.81
N VAL A 73 -16.15 -4.80 16.02
CA VAL A 73 -16.15 -4.74 14.55
C VAL A 73 -16.70 -6.06 14.01
N GLU A 74 -17.76 -6.00 13.22
CA GLU A 74 -18.42 -7.17 12.64
C GLU A 74 -18.49 -7.10 11.11
N ASP A 75 -18.43 -8.28 10.47
CA ASP A 75 -18.64 -8.44 9.03
C ASP A 75 -20.15 -8.50 8.73
N ILE A 76 -20.60 -7.70 7.77
CA ILE A 76 -21.99 -7.66 7.31
C ILE A 76 -22.52 -9.01 6.83
N TYR A 77 -21.65 -9.86 6.25
CA TYR A 77 -22.03 -11.14 5.66
C TYR A 77 -22.08 -12.30 6.67
N ARG A 78 -21.56 -12.10 7.89
CA ARG A 78 -21.60 -13.11 8.94
C ARG A 78 -22.92 -13.03 9.73
N ARG A 79 -23.33 -14.16 10.32
CA ARG A 79 -24.48 -14.18 11.24
C ARG A 79 -24.07 -13.50 12.55
N ARG A 80 -24.73 -12.39 12.86
CA ARG A 80 -24.43 -11.52 14.00
C ARG A 80 -25.38 -11.78 15.16
N GLN A 81 -24.91 -11.55 16.38
CA GLN A 81 -25.76 -11.62 17.57
C GLN A 81 -26.54 -10.30 17.71
N PRO A 82 -27.86 -10.34 18.00
CA PRO A 82 -28.63 -9.12 18.13
C PRO A 82 -28.24 -8.38 19.42
N LEU A 83 -27.72 -7.16 19.28
CA LEU A 83 -27.35 -6.26 20.37
C LEU A 83 -28.27 -5.02 20.38
N PRO A 84 -29.50 -5.12 20.92
CA PRO A 84 -30.53 -4.07 20.79
C PRO A 84 -30.25 -2.79 21.60
N THR A 85 -29.29 -2.84 22.53
CA THR A 85 -28.92 -1.72 23.41
C THR A 85 -27.77 -0.86 22.86
N MET A 86 -27.10 -1.31 21.80
CA MET A 86 -25.94 -0.63 21.23
C MET A 86 -26.32 0.04 19.90
N ASP A 87 -25.75 1.21 19.66
CA ASP A 87 -25.87 1.86 18.36
C ASP A 87 -24.94 1.18 17.34
N ALA A 88 -25.35 1.18 16.08
CA ALA A 88 -24.61 0.54 14.99
C ALA A 88 -24.17 1.56 13.94
N ILE A 89 -22.90 1.48 13.54
CA ILE A 89 -22.34 2.26 12.42
C ILE A 89 -22.10 1.29 11.27
N TYR A 90 -22.68 1.57 10.10
CA TYR A 90 -22.44 0.80 8.89
C TYR A 90 -21.47 1.58 8.00
N PHE A 91 -20.29 1.01 7.76
CA PHE A 91 -19.34 1.51 6.77
C PHE A 91 -19.17 0.47 5.68
N ILE A 92 -19.90 0.65 4.58
CA ILE A 92 -20.04 -0.34 3.50
C ILE A 92 -19.94 0.34 2.13
N GLN A 93 -19.42 -0.40 1.15
CA GLN A 93 -19.37 0.00 -0.24
C GLN A 93 -20.77 -0.11 -0.88
N PRO A 94 -21.22 0.86 -1.71
CA PRO A 94 -22.52 0.82 -2.38
C PRO A 94 -22.52 -0.14 -3.59
N THR A 95 -22.24 -1.42 -3.37
CA THR A 95 -22.30 -2.47 -4.41
C THR A 95 -23.69 -3.10 -4.49
N LYS A 96 -23.99 -3.77 -5.61
CA LYS A 96 -25.25 -4.53 -5.76
C LYS A 96 -25.43 -5.62 -4.69
N GLU A 97 -24.34 -6.15 -4.14
CA GLU A 97 -24.36 -7.18 -3.09
C GLU A 97 -24.60 -6.59 -1.69
N ASN A 98 -24.00 -5.44 -1.38
CA ASN A 98 -24.15 -4.76 -0.09
C ASN A 98 -25.43 -3.91 0.00
N SER A 99 -25.82 -3.35 -1.13
CA SER A 99 -27.00 -2.53 -1.30
C SER A 99 -27.72 -2.96 -2.58
N PRO A 100 -28.45 -4.09 -2.55
CA PRO A 100 -29.43 -4.39 -3.59
C PRO A 100 -30.62 -3.44 -3.50
N VAL A 101 -30.57 -2.36 -2.71
CA VAL A 101 -31.69 -1.49 -2.40
C VAL A 101 -32.10 -0.77 -3.67
N PRO A 102 -33.15 -1.22 -4.37
CA PRO A 102 -33.61 -0.53 -5.55
C PRO A 102 -34.08 0.85 -5.10
N ARG A 103 -34.10 1.83 -6.00
CA ARG A 103 -34.63 3.17 -5.68
C ARG A 103 -36.03 3.09 -5.04
N GLU A 104 -36.79 2.06 -5.39
CA GLU A 104 -38.08 1.71 -4.78
C GLU A 104 -38.01 1.35 -3.29
N LEU A 105 -37.01 0.56 -2.86
CA LEU A 105 -36.83 0.22 -1.45
C LEU A 105 -36.30 1.40 -0.65
N VAL A 106 -35.44 2.26 -1.23
CA VAL A 106 -35.09 3.55 -0.60
C VAL A 106 -36.33 4.41 -0.40
N ASN A 107 -37.21 4.46 -1.40
CA ASN A 107 -38.47 5.17 -1.31
C ASN A 107 -39.43 4.54 -0.29
N HIS A 108 -39.42 3.21 -0.10
CA HIS A 108 -40.15 2.55 0.97
C HIS A 108 -39.58 2.88 2.35
N ILE A 109 -38.25 2.83 2.54
CA ILE A 109 -37.61 3.24 3.80
C ILE A 109 -37.95 4.69 4.12
N LYS A 110 -37.94 5.59 3.11
CA LYS A 110 -38.37 6.99 3.26
C LYS A 110 -39.85 7.14 3.63
N LYS A 111 -40.70 6.18 3.29
CA LYS A 111 -42.13 6.18 3.65
C LYS A 111 -42.40 5.51 4.99
N ASP A 112 -41.49 4.65 5.46
CA ASP A 112 -41.63 3.92 6.72
C ASP A 112 -41.27 4.82 7.92
N GLY A 113 -42.30 5.26 8.63
CA GLY A 113 -42.19 6.10 9.82
C GLY A 113 -41.54 5.42 11.03
N SER A 114 -41.32 4.10 11.00
CA SER A 114 -40.68 3.36 12.09
C SER A 114 -39.16 3.24 11.96
N VAL A 115 -38.65 3.25 10.72
CA VAL A 115 -37.22 3.08 10.40
C VAL A 115 -36.52 4.43 10.37
N LEU A 116 -37.12 5.46 9.77
CA LEU A 116 -36.52 6.79 9.68
C LEU A 116 -36.05 7.37 11.02
N PRO A 117 -36.82 7.29 12.12
CA PRO A 117 -36.37 7.79 13.42
C PRO A 117 -35.18 7.02 14.00
N ARG A 118 -34.87 5.83 13.48
CA ARG A 118 -33.73 4.99 13.93
C ARG A 118 -32.45 5.26 13.15
N ILE A 119 -32.53 5.96 12.01
CA ILE A 119 -31.36 6.32 11.20
C ILE A 119 -30.82 7.65 11.72
N GLY A 120 -29.70 7.62 12.44
CA GLY A 120 -29.06 8.84 12.95
C GLY A 120 -28.38 9.67 11.86
N ALA A 121 -27.68 9.03 10.93
CA ALA A 121 -27.02 9.69 9.82
C ALA A 121 -26.83 8.74 8.63
N LEU A 122 -26.86 9.30 7.41
CA LEU A 122 -26.48 8.63 6.18
C LEU A 122 -25.59 9.58 5.38
N ARG A 123 -24.32 9.21 5.18
CA ARG A 123 -23.31 10.05 4.53
C ARG A 123 -22.41 9.21 3.63
N GLU A 124 -21.99 9.80 2.53
CA GLU A 124 -21.01 9.21 1.63
C GLU A 124 -19.60 9.66 2.02
N MET A 125 -18.71 8.71 2.32
CA MET A 125 -17.35 9.03 2.76
C MET A 125 -16.40 9.32 1.59
N ASN A 126 -16.66 8.84 0.37
CA ASN A 126 -15.73 8.95 -0.76
C ASN A 126 -14.31 8.48 -0.39
N LEU A 127 -14.21 7.26 0.15
CA LEU A 127 -12.97 6.61 0.59
C LEU A 127 -12.94 5.18 0.05
N GLU A 128 -12.50 4.98 -1.20
CA GLU A 128 -12.43 3.65 -1.82
C GLU A 128 -11.00 3.24 -2.26
N TYR A 129 -9.98 4.01 -1.87
CA TYR A 129 -8.57 3.68 -2.09
C TYR A 129 -7.93 3.10 -0.82
N PHE A 130 -6.81 2.39 -0.98
CA PHE A 130 -6.05 1.80 0.13
C PHE A 130 -4.69 2.46 0.23
N ALA A 131 -4.42 3.15 1.34
CA ALA A 131 -3.14 3.81 1.59
C ALA A 131 -2.09 2.78 2.03
N ILE A 132 -1.16 2.42 1.14
CA ILE A 132 -0.13 1.41 1.43
C ILE A 132 0.95 2.01 2.31
N ASP A 133 1.46 3.18 1.96
CA ASP A 133 2.52 3.89 2.66
C ASP A 133 2.17 5.38 2.79
N SER A 134 3.18 6.20 3.10
CA SER A 134 2.99 7.64 3.23
C SER A 134 2.73 8.35 1.90
N GLN A 135 3.11 7.78 0.76
CA GLN A 135 3.12 8.47 -0.54
C GLN A 135 2.36 7.74 -1.65
N GLY A 136 1.76 6.61 -1.33
CA GLY A 136 1.24 5.66 -2.28
C GLY A 136 -0.07 5.05 -1.81
N PHE A 137 -0.91 4.78 -2.79
CA PHE A 137 -2.16 4.08 -2.61
C PHE A 137 -2.35 3.08 -3.75
N ILE A 138 -3.20 2.08 -3.52
CA ILE A 138 -3.67 1.16 -4.55
C ILE A 138 -5.18 1.24 -4.72
N THR A 139 -5.62 0.77 -5.88
CA THR A 139 -7.04 0.58 -6.17
C THR A 139 -7.50 -0.86 -5.95
N ASP A 140 -6.69 -1.80 -5.44
CA ASP A 140 -7.04 -3.23 -5.18
C ASP A 140 -7.75 -3.93 -6.37
N ASN A 141 -7.17 -3.81 -7.56
CA ASN A 141 -7.61 -4.51 -8.78
C ASN A 141 -6.60 -5.61 -9.14
N VAL A 142 -6.60 -6.74 -8.42
CA VAL A 142 -5.56 -7.79 -8.56
C VAL A 142 -5.49 -8.37 -9.98
N MET A 143 -6.64 -8.49 -10.66
CA MET A 143 -6.72 -9.03 -12.03
C MET A 143 -6.61 -7.96 -13.12
N ALA A 144 -6.29 -6.70 -12.78
CA ALA A 144 -6.25 -5.62 -13.77
C ALA A 144 -5.33 -5.91 -14.97
N LEU A 145 -4.19 -6.56 -14.73
CA LEU A 145 -3.27 -6.90 -15.81
C LEU A 145 -3.91 -7.90 -16.80
N GLU A 146 -4.59 -8.92 -16.29
CA GLU A 146 -5.29 -9.91 -17.10
C GLU A 146 -6.55 -9.33 -17.76
N ASP A 147 -7.37 -8.60 -17.01
CA ASP A 147 -8.62 -8.01 -17.51
C ASP A 147 -8.41 -6.93 -18.58
N LEU A 148 -7.26 -6.26 -18.57
CA LEU A 148 -6.94 -5.16 -19.50
C LEU A 148 -6.00 -5.57 -20.63
N PHE A 149 -5.04 -6.46 -20.36
CA PHE A 149 -4.00 -6.85 -21.31
C PHE A 149 -4.02 -8.34 -21.69
N GLY A 150 -4.92 -9.15 -21.11
CA GLY A 150 -5.08 -10.56 -21.44
C GLY A 150 -5.57 -10.80 -22.87
N ASP A 151 -5.42 -12.03 -23.34
CA ASP A 151 -5.73 -12.42 -24.73
C ASP A 151 -7.23 -12.51 -25.01
N GLU A 152 -8.04 -12.80 -23.99
CA GLU A 152 -9.49 -12.73 -24.09
C GLU A 152 -9.94 -11.26 -24.08
N GLU A 153 -10.23 -10.71 -25.25
CA GLU A 153 -10.71 -9.34 -25.39
C GLU A 153 -12.18 -9.22 -24.92
N SER A 154 -12.37 -9.20 -23.60
CA SER A 154 -13.65 -8.87 -22.99
C SER A 154 -13.71 -7.38 -22.68
N THR A 155 -14.10 -6.58 -23.67
CA THR A 155 -14.23 -5.11 -23.54
C THR A 155 -15.09 -4.72 -22.33
N ARG A 156 -16.12 -5.52 -21.99
CA ARG A 156 -16.98 -5.28 -20.81
C ARG A 156 -16.25 -5.43 -19.48
N LYS A 157 -15.42 -6.48 -19.32
CA LYS A 157 -14.63 -6.68 -18.10
C LYS A 157 -13.59 -5.57 -17.96
N GLY A 158 -12.89 -5.25 -19.05
CA GLY A 158 -11.93 -4.16 -19.09
C GLY A 158 -12.56 -2.81 -18.74
N ASP A 159 -13.69 -2.46 -19.37
CA ASP A 159 -14.41 -1.21 -19.06
C ASP A 159 -14.90 -1.18 -17.59
N ALA A 160 -15.37 -2.31 -17.03
CA ALA A 160 -15.74 -2.39 -15.62
C ALA A 160 -14.53 -2.18 -14.68
N CYS A 161 -13.39 -2.78 -15.00
CA CYS A 161 -12.14 -2.59 -14.28
C CYS A 161 -11.69 -1.12 -14.31
N LEU A 162 -11.69 -0.49 -15.49
CA LEU A 162 -11.34 0.92 -15.66
C LEU A 162 -12.26 1.85 -14.89
N ASN A 163 -13.58 1.59 -14.88
CA ASN A 163 -14.54 2.38 -14.12
C ASN A 163 -14.31 2.28 -12.60
N MET A 164 -13.97 1.08 -12.11
CA MET A 164 -13.62 0.86 -10.70
C MET A 164 -12.32 1.60 -10.34
N MET A 165 -11.27 1.48 -11.15
CA MET A 165 -10.01 2.21 -10.96
C MET A 165 -10.24 3.72 -10.97
N ALA A 166 -10.99 4.24 -11.94
CA ALA A 166 -11.30 5.66 -12.05
C ALA A 166 -12.00 6.21 -10.82
N THR A 167 -12.99 5.48 -10.31
CA THR A 167 -13.73 5.84 -9.09
C THR A 167 -12.79 5.87 -7.89
N ARG A 168 -11.99 4.81 -7.69
CA ARG A 168 -11.06 4.71 -6.56
C ARG A 168 -9.99 5.80 -6.60
N ILE A 169 -9.40 6.08 -7.75
CA ILE A 169 -8.45 7.19 -7.95
C ILE A 169 -9.12 8.54 -7.62
N ALA A 170 -10.33 8.78 -8.12
CA ALA A 170 -11.03 10.03 -7.85
C ALA A 170 -11.35 10.21 -6.35
N THR A 171 -11.67 9.13 -5.62
CA THR A 171 -11.88 9.20 -4.16
C THR A 171 -10.61 9.58 -3.38
N ALA A 172 -9.42 9.25 -3.90
CA ALA A 172 -8.15 9.70 -3.33
C ALA A 172 -8.06 11.23 -3.40
N PHE A 173 -8.27 11.82 -4.58
CA PHE A 173 -8.27 13.28 -4.76
C PHE A 173 -9.40 13.98 -3.99
N ALA A 174 -10.59 13.37 -3.91
CA ALA A 174 -11.67 13.88 -3.08
C ALA A 174 -11.28 13.94 -1.59
N SER A 175 -10.50 12.96 -1.12
CA SER A 175 -10.02 12.89 0.27
C SER A 175 -8.88 13.86 0.55
N LEU A 176 -7.95 14.00 -0.39
CA LEU A 176 -6.86 14.98 -0.31
C LEU A 176 -7.35 16.42 -0.43
N ARG A 177 -8.56 16.65 -0.97
CA ARG A 177 -9.06 17.98 -1.35
C ARG A 177 -8.19 18.62 -2.43
N GLU A 178 -7.78 17.80 -3.39
CA GLU A 178 -6.92 18.19 -4.50
C GLU A 178 -7.69 18.02 -5.82
N PHE A 179 -7.57 18.98 -6.74
CA PHE A 179 -8.14 18.89 -8.08
C PHE A 179 -7.02 18.79 -9.13
N PRO A 180 -6.73 17.59 -9.65
CA PRO A 180 -5.58 17.39 -10.52
C PRO A 180 -5.84 17.81 -11.98
N LEU A 181 -4.82 18.35 -12.63
CA LEU A 181 -4.69 18.36 -14.09
C LEU A 181 -4.36 16.94 -14.58
N VAL A 182 -5.29 16.32 -15.29
CA VAL A 182 -5.13 14.92 -15.76
C VAL A 182 -4.33 14.89 -17.06
N ARG A 183 -3.16 14.25 -17.01
CA ARG A 183 -2.28 13.95 -18.14
C ARG A 183 -2.20 12.43 -18.31
N TYR A 184 -2.02 11.96 -19.54
CA TYR A 184 -1.92 10.53 -19.81
C TYR A 184 -0.94 10.23 -20.96
N HIS A 185 -0.37 9.01 -20.95
CA HIS A 185 0.38 8.50 -22.08
C HIS A 185 -0.56 8.22 -23.25
N ALA A 186 -0.51 9.07 -24.27
CA ALA A 186 -1.31 8.89 -25.47
C ALA A 186 -0.78 7.73 -26.31
N ALA A 187 -1.67 7.00 -26.98
CA ALA A 187 -1.30 6.02 -27.98
C ALA A 187 -0.34 6.65 -29.02
N LYS A 188 0.73 5.93 -29.37
CA LYS A 188 1.65 6.36 -30.43
C LYS A 188 0.83 6.57 -31.72
N SER A 189 1.15 7.66 -32.42
CA SER A 189 0.40 8.30 -33.51
C SER A 189 -0.61 7.42 -34.26
N LEU A 190 -1.80 7.99 -34.48
CA LEU A 190 -2.78 7.57 -35.48
C LEU A 190 -2.18 7.62 -36.90
N ASP A 191 -1.23 6.76 -37.22
CA ASP A 191 -1.00 6.41 -38.61
C ASP A 191 -2.29 5.71 -39.07
N PRO A 192 -3.02 6.22 -40.10
CA PRO A 192 -4.27 5.63 -40.56
C PRO A 192 -4.15 4.16 -40.99
N THR A 193 -2.92 3.64 -41.10
CA THR A 193 -2.65 2.23 -41.40
C THR A 193 -2.60 1.31 -40.17
N THR A 194 -2.34 1.83 -38.96
CA THR A 194 -2.23 1.03 -37.75
C THR A 194 -3.55 1.05 -36.98
N MET A 195 -4.20 -0.10 -36.85
CA MET A 195 -5.43 -0.24 -36.06
C MET A 195 -5.15 0.04 -34.58
N THR A 196 -5.83 1.03 -34.01
CA THR A 196 -5.81 1.29 -32.57
C THR A 196 -6.59 0.20 -31.85
N THR A 197 -5.92 -0.51 -30.94
CA THR A 197 -6.54 -1.56 -30.14
C THR A 197 -7.17 -1.00 -28.87
N PHE A 198 -8.00 -1.79 -28.19
CA PHE A 198 -8.49 -1.44 -26.86
C PHE A 198 -7.35 -1.11 -25.89
N ARG A 199 -6.23 -1.83 -25.99
CA ARG A 199 -5.07 -1.71 -25.11
C ARG A 199 -4.39 -0.34 -25.24
N ASP A 200 -4.27 0.16 -26.47
CA ASP A 200 -3.69 1.48 -26.77
C ASP A 200 -4.54 2.62 -26.17
N LEU A 201 -5.83 2.38 -25.96
CA LEU A 201 -6.77 3.36 -25.45
C LEU A 201 -6.95 3.28 -23.92
N ILE A 202 -6.29 2.35 -23.22
CA ILE A 202 -6.44 2.17 -21.77
C ILE A 202 -6.12 3.47 -21.00
N PRO A 203 -4.96 4.14 -21.19
CA PRO A 203 -4.67 5.38 -20.46
C PRO A 203 -5.70 6.48 -20.74
N THR A 204 -6.11 6.63 -22.00
CA THR A 204 -7.12 7.61 -22.43
C THR A 204 -8.48 7.35 -21.78
N LYS A 205 -8.94 6.09 -21.78
CA LYS A 205 -10.21 5.69 -21.15
C LYS A 205 -10.17 5.89 -19.64
N LEU A 206 -9.07 5.52 -18.98
CA LEU A 206 -8.90 5.73 -17.55
C LEU A 206 -8.89 7.22 -17.20
N ALA A 207 -8.15 8.04 -17.97
CA ALA A 207 -8.11 9.48 -17.80
C ALA A 207 -9.50 10.12 -17.93
N ALA A 208 -10.27 9.73 -18.96
CA ALA A 208 -11.64 10.20 -19.13
C ALA A 208 -12.54 9.77 -17.97
N GLY A 209 -12.42 8.52 -17.50
CA GLY A 209 -13.14 8.01 -16.33
C GLY A 209 -12.85 8.81 -15.06
N VAL A 210 -11.57 9.06 -14.77
CA VAL A 210 -11.13 9.85 -13.61
C VAL A 210 -11.65 11.27 -13.71
N TRP A 211 -11.48 11.92 -14.86
CA TRP A 211 -11.97 13.28 -15.10
C TRP A 211 -13.48 13.41 -14.87
N ASN A 212 -14.27 12.46 -15.39
CA ASN A 212 -15.72 12.44 -15.19
C ASN A 212 -16.11 12.34 -13.70
N CYS A 213 -15.35 11.59 -12.90
CA CYS A 213 -15.59 11.50 -11.46
C CYS A 213 -15.20 12.81 -10.75
N LEU A 214 -14.04 13.38 -11.09
CA LEU A 214 -13.57 14.65 -10.53
C LEU A 214 -14.51 15.82 -10.83
N MET A 215 -15.11 15.86 -12.02
CA MET A 215 -16.11 16.88 -12.38
C MET A 215 -17.36 16.83 -11.50
N LYS A 216 -17.78 15.64 -11.08
CA LYS A 216 -18.88 15.49 -10.11
C LYS A 216 -18.47 16.06 -8.75
N TYR A 217 -17.27 15.75 -8.26
CA TYR A 217 -16.79 16.33 -7.00
C TYR A 217 -16.62 17.85 -7.07
N LYS A 218 -16.17 18.39 -8.20
CA LYS A 218 -16.10 19.85 -8.41
C LYS A 218 -17.46 20.53 -8.30
N ALA A 219 -18.53 19.88 -8.74
CA ALA A 219 -19.89 20.39 -8.68
C ALA A 219 -20.56 20.18 -7.31
N ASP A 220 -20.43 18.98 -6.75
CA ASP A 220 -21.29 18.50 -5.65
C ASP A 220 -20.57 18.45 -4.29
N LEU A 221 -19.24 18.35 -4.26
CA LEU A 221 -18.48 18.17 -3.03
C LEU A 221 -18.14 19.54 -2.40
N PRO A 222 -18.59 19.82 -1.16
CA PRO A 222 -18.29 21.09 -0.50
C PRO A 222 -16.79 21.29 -0.32
N ASN A 223 -16.33 22.54 -0.53
CA ASN A 223 -14.93 22.94 -0.38
C ASN A 223 -13.93 22.15 -1.24
N PHE A 224 -14.37 21.59 -2.37
CA PHE A 224 -13.46 21.01 -3.34
C PHE A 224 -12.87 22.10 -4.26
N PRO A 225 -11.56 22.05 -4.59
CA PRO A 225 -10.92 23.09 -5.39
C PRO A 225 -11.58 23.28 -6.76
N GLN A 226 -11.69 24.55 -7.17
CA GLN A 226 -12.32 24.94 -8.44
C GLN A 226 -11.29 25.14 -9.57
N THR A 227 -10.02 25.24 -9.24
CA THR A 227 -8.88 25.36 -10.15
C THR A 227 -7.90 24.22 -9.87
N GLU A 228 -7.09 23.86 -10.86
CA GLU A 228 -6.13 22.77 -10.75
C GLU A 228 -5.10 23.06 -9.65
N THR A 229 -4.83 22.08 -8.79
CA THR A 229 -3.94 22.20 -7.62
C THR A 229 -2.72 21.28 -7.72
N CYS A 230 -2.81 20.21 -8.50
CA CYS A 230 -1.73 19.24 -8.71
C CYS A 230 -1.80 18.64 -10.12
N GLU A 231 -0.84 17.78 -10.47
CA GLU A 231 -0.86 17.01 -11.73
C GLU A 231 -1.07 15.52 -11.45
N LEU A 232 -1.92 14.87 -12.26
CA LEU A 232 -2.08 13.42 -12.28
C LEU A 232 -1.56 12.90 -13.62
N LEU A 233 -0.51 12.08 -13.60
CA LEU A 233 0.00 11.41 -14.78
C LEU A 233 -0.45 9.94 -14.80
N ILE A 234 -1.18 9.55 -15.85
CA ILE A 234 -1.64 8.18 -16.08
C ILE A 234 -0.76 7.54 -17.15
N VAL A 235 -0.07 6.46 -16.78
CA VAL A 235 0.74 5.64 -17.68
C VAL A 235 0.29 4.20 -17.61
N ASP A 236 0.46 3.46 -18.69
CA ASP A 236 0.36 2.02 -18.71
C ASP A 236 1.73 1.36 -18.44
N ARG A 237 1.73 0.06 -18.14
CA ARG A 237 2.94 -0.67 -17.76
C ARG A 237 3.96 -0.77 -18.90
N SER A 238 3.58 -0.55 -20.17
CA SER A 238 4.52 -0.67 -21.29
C SER A 238 5.62 0.39 -21.28
N VAL A 239 5.47 1.47 -20.51
CA VAL A 239 6.50 2.50 -20.34
C VAL A 239 7.80 1.95 -19.76
N ASP A 240 7.72 0.91 -18.93
CA ASP A 240 8.85 0.26 -18.30
C ASP A 240 8.52 -1.21 -18.00
N GLN A 241 9.11 -2.12 -18.77
CA GLN A 241 8.89 -3.55 -18.60
C GLN A 241 9.95 -4.20 -17.69
N ILE A 242 11.00 -3.47 -17.31
CA ILE A 242 12.18 -4.02 -16.63
C ILE A 242 12.03 -3.90 -15.12
N ALA A 243 11.59 -2.74 -14.60
CA ALA A 243 11.52 -2.54 -13.16
C ALA A 243 10.69 -3.57 -12.37
N PRO A 244 9.58 -4.15 -12.88
CA PRO A 244 8.81 -5.14 -12.12
C PRO A 244 9.47 -6.52 -12.03
N VAL A 245 10.46 -6.81 -12.86
CA VAL A 245 11.07 -8.15 -12.98
C VAL A 245 12.52 -8.20 -12.50
N ILE A 246 13.16 -7.04 -12.31
CA ILE A 246 14.53 -6.96 -11.81
C ILE A 246 14.56 -7.17 -10.30
N HIS A 247 15.55 -7.93 -9.82
CA HIS A 247 15.84 -8.00 -8.39
C HIS A 247 16.39 -6.65 -7.91
N GLU A 248 15.68 -6.04 -6.97
CA GLU A 248 16.06 -4.75 -6.38
C GLU A 248 16.89 -4.91 -5.11
N TRP A 249 17.79 -3.94 -4.89
CA TRP A 249 18.77 -4.02 -3.80
C TRP A 249 18.43 -3.16 -2.58
N THR A 250 17.29 -2.48 -2.60
CA THR A 250 16.75 -1.77 -1.45
C THR A 250 16.16 -2.77 -0.45
N TYR A 251 16.25 -2.46 0.83
CA TYR A 251 15.87 -3.39 1.89
C TYR A 251 14.40 -3.84 1.79
N ASP A 252 13.48 -2.91 1.52
CA ASP A 252 12.05 -3.17 1.34
C ASP A 252 11.76 -4.11 0.16
N ALA A 253 12.24 -3.73 -1.03
CA ALA A 253 12.00 -4.49 -2.25
C ALA A 253 12.58 -5.91 -2.15
N MET A 254 13.79 -6.04 -1.60
CA MET A 254 14.44 -7.33 -1.41
C MET A 254 13.68 -8.22 -0.40
N CYS A 255 13.06 -7.63 0.64
CA CYS A 255 12.20 -8.38 1.55
C CYS A 255 10.97 -8.95 0.84
N HIS A 256 10.25 -8.12 0.08
CA HIS A 256 9.04 -8.54 -0.64
C HIS A 256 9.31 -9.54 -1.77
N ASP A 257 10.51 -9.51 -2.33
CA ASP A 257 10.94 -10.38 -3.44
C ASP A 257 11.46 -11.73 -2.95
N LEU A 258 12.38 -11.74 -1.96
CA LEU A 258 13.09 -12.95 -1.55
C LEU A 258 12.46 -13.67 -0.34
N LEU A 259 11.60 -13.00 0.43
CA LEU A 259 10.94 -13.57 1.60
C LEU A 259 9.49 -13.94 1.29
N ASN A 260 9.00 -14.98 1.97
CA ASN A 260 7.59 -15.35 1.92
C ASN A 260 6.76 -14.39 2.81
N MET A 261 6.54 -13.17 2.31
CA MET A 261 5.68 -12.19 2.96
C MET A 261 4.22 -12.34 2.53
N ASP A 262 3.30 -12.07 3.45
CA ASP A 262 1.87 -11.98 3.19
C ASP A 262 1.43 -10.52 3.43
N GLY A 263 1.42 -9.72 2.37
CA GLY A 263 1.40 -8.26 2.49
C GLY A 263 2.63 -7.79 3.27
N ASN A 264 2.42 -7.06 4.37
CA ASN A 264 3.50 -6.56 5.23
C ASN A 264 3.83 -7.51 6.40
N LYS A 265 3.22 -8.70 6.43
CA LYS A 265 3.43 -9.68 7.49
C LYS A 265 4.57 -10.61 7.12
N TYR A 266 5.56 -10.67 8.00
CA TYR A 266 6.65 -11.62 7.95
C TYR A 266 6.55 -12.60 9.13
N VAL A 267 6.70 -13.90 8.85
CA VAL A 267 6.66 -14.95 9.87
C VAL A 267 8.06 -15.52 10.03
N HIS A 268 8.66 -15.29 11.20
CA HIS A 268 9.98 -15.79 11.55
C HIS A 268 9.87 -17.02 12.46
N GLU A 269 10.53 -18.11 12.08
CA GLU A 269 10.60 -19.33 12.90
C GLU A 269 11.81 -19.26 13.85
N ILE A 270 11.54 -19.20 15.15
CA ILE A 270 12.54 -19.18 16.21
C ILE A 270 12.75 -20.60 16.71
N PRO A 271 14.00 -21.09 16.83
CA PRO A 271 14.27 -22.40 17.42
C PRO A 271 13.70 -22.49 18.84
N GLY A 272 12.90 -23.52 19.11
CA GLY A 272 12.34 -23.77 20.44
C GLY A 272 13.46 -23.97 21.48
N LYS A 273 13.23 -23.55 22.72
CA LYS A 273 14.16 -23.84 23.81
C LYS A 273 14.24 -25.37 24.01
N ALA A 274 15.46 -25.90 24.12
CA ALA A 274 15.75 -27.30 24.49
C ALA A 274 15.03 -28.38 23.66
N GLY A 275 15.03 -28.27 22.32
CA GLY A 275 14.49 -29.30 21.42
C GLY A 275 12.96 -29.29 21.28
N GLY A 276 12.28 -28.24 21.77
CA GLY A 276 10.86 -28.00 21.53
C GLY A 276 10.55 -27.59 20.09
N VAL A 277 9.26 -27.65 19.73
CA VAL A 277 8.74 -27.22 18.43
C VAL A 277 9.18 -25.78 18.13
N PRO A 278 9.61 -25.45 16.90
CA PRO A 278 9.92 -24.08 16.49
C PRO A 278 8.76 -23.13 16.79
N GLU A 279 9.06 -21.99 17.41
CA GLU A 279 8.08 -20.95 17.72
C GLU A 279 7.94 -20.02 16.51
N LYS A 280 6.72 -19.84 16.01
CA LYS A 280 6.44 -18.90 14.92
C LYS A 280 6.15 -17.53 15.50
N LYS A 281 6.98 -16.54 15.16
CA LYS A 281 6.77 -15.15 15.53
C LYS A 281 6.34 -14.35 14.32
N GLU A 282 5.15 -13.76 14.39
CA GLU A 282 4.63 -12.88 13.37
C GLU A 282 5.06 -11.44 13.65
N VAL A 283 5.53 -10.75 12.61
CA VAL A 283 5.96 -9.35 12.67
C VAL A 283 5.32 -8.60 11.51
N LEU A 284 4.83 -7.39 11.78
CA LEU A 284 4.28 -6.47 10.78
C LEU A 284 5.29 -5.38 10.50
N LEU A 285 5.68 -5.23 9.23
CA LEU A 285 6.60 -4.19 8.76
C LEU A 285 5.78 -2.97 8.31
N GLU A 286 5.69 -1.96 9.18
CA GLU A 286 4.84 -0.79 8.98
C GLU A 286 5.58 0.50 9.33
N ASP A 287 5.04 1.65 8.91
CA ASP A 287 5.61 2.98 9.21
C ASP A 287 5.64 3.32 10.72
N HIS A 288 4.96 2.53 11.56
CA HIS A 288 5.04 2.66 13.02
C HIS A 288 6.36 2.15 13.59
N ASP A 289 7.07 1.29 12.86
CA ASP A 289 8.42 0.85 13.23
C ASP A 289 9.43 1.90 12.74
N PRO A 290 10.06 2.66 13.66
CA PRO A 290 11.00 3.72 13.28
C PRO A 290 12.25 3.18 12.60
N ILE A 291 12.67 1.95 12.93
CA ILE A 291 13.84 1.32 12.30
C ILE A 291 13.49 0.93 10.87
N TRP A 292 12.31 0.35 10.65
CA TRP A 292 11.82 0.04 9.32
C TRP A 292 11.72 1.30 8.46
N LEU A 293 11.05 2.34 8.95
CA LEU A 293 10.84 3.59 8.22
C LEU A 293 12.16 4.25 7.79
N GLU A 294 13.18 4.18 8.64
CA GLU A 294 14.52 4.73 8.36
C GLU A 294 15.31 3.90 7.35
N LEU A 295 15.21 2.56 7.42
CA LEU A 295 16.10 1.66 6.67
C LEU A 295 15.48 1.08 5.39
N ARG A 296 14.15 1.08 5.24
CA ARG A 296 13.43 0.39 4.15
C ARG A 296 13.93 0.78 2.74
N HIS A 297 14.32 2.04 2.55
CA HIS A 297 14.77 2.57 1.26
C HIS A 297 16.29 2.57 1.09
N ALA A 298 17.04 2.12 2.10
CA ALA A 298 18.48 2.01 2.02
C ALA A 298 18.89 0.75 1.23
N HIS A 299 20.05 0.82 0.58
CA HIS A 299 20.68 -0.36 -0.01
C HIS A 299 20.95 -1.40 1.09
N ILE A 300 20.74 -2.69 0.80
CA ILE A 300 20.80 -3.78 1.80
C ILE A 300 22.13 -3.81 2.57
N ALA A 301 23.25 -3.51 1.91
CA ALA A 301 24.56 -3.45 2.55
C ALA A 301 24.61 -2.38 3.66
N ASP A 302 24.15 -1.16 3.35
CA ASP A 302 24.10 -0.05 4.29
C ASP A 302 23.07 -0.29 5.40
N ALA A 303 21.92 -0.88 5.04
CA ALA A 303 20.87 -1.22 6.00
C ALA A 303 21.39 -2.22 7.05
N SER A 304 22.14 -3.24 6.62
CA SER A 304 22.74 -4.24 7.50
C SER A 304 23.76 -3.62 8.47
N GLU A 305 24.63 -2.74 7.98
CA GLU A 305 25.63 -2.05 8.81
C GLU A 305 24.95 -1.15 9.85
N ARG A 306 24.02 -0.28 9.42
CA ARG A 306 23.31 0.64 10.31
C ARG A 306 22.46 -0.09 11.35
N LEU A 307 21.82 -1.20 10.97
CA LEU A 307 21.05 -2.02 11.90
C LEU A 307 21.97 -2.64 12.97
N HIS A 308 23.15 -3.11 12.57
CA HIS A 308 24.15 -3.64 13.50
C HIS A 308 24.64 -2.58 14.49
N GLU A 309 24.98 -1.39 14.01
CA GLU A 309 25.38 -0.26 14.86
C GLU A 309 24.28 0.14 15.85
N LYS A 310 23.02 0.22 15.39
CA LYS A 310 21.87 0.52 16.24
C LYS A 310 21.68 -0.55 17.32
N MET A 311 21.88 -1.84 16.99
CA MET A 311 21.81 -2.92 17.96
C MET A 311 22.91 -2.80 19.03
N ILE A 312 24.17 -2.56 18.63
CA ILE A 312 25.28 -2.35 19.57
C ILE A 312 24.98 -1.15 20.49
N SER A 313 24.55 -0.03 19.91
CA SER A 313 24.17 1.17 20.63
C SER A 313 23.04 0.91 21.63
N PHE A 314 21.99 0.18 21.22
CA PHE A 314 20.88 -0.20 22.09
C PHE A 314 21.34 -1.05 23.28
N VAL A 315 22.15 -2.09 23.03
CA VAL A 315 22.70 -2.94 24.10
C VAL A 315 23.59 -2.14 25.04
N SER A 316 24.43 -1.24 24.52
CA SER A 316 25.31 -0.40 25.36
C SER A 316 24.54 0.53 26.31
N ARG A 317 23.36 1.01 25.90
CA ARG A 317 22.54 1.95 26.67
C ARG A 317 21.54 1.26 27.61
N ASN A 318 21.15 0.03 27.30
CA ASN A 318 20.10 -0.67 28.03
C ASN A 318 20.65 -1.80 28.92
N LYS A 319 20.74 -1.53 30.23
CA LYS A 319 21.23 -2.49 31.24
C LYS A 319 20.45 -3.81 31.24
N ALA A 320 19.14 -3.79 30.99
CA ALA A 320 18.33 -5.01 30.93
C ALA A 320 18.69 -5.88 29.71
N ALA A 321 19.01 -5.27 28.57
CA ALA A 321 19.47 -5.98 27.39
C ALA A 321 20.87 -6.60 27.59
N GLN A 322 21.76 -5.93 28.31
CA GLN A 322 23.09 -6.47 28.66
C GLN A 322 23.02 -7.77 29.48
N ILE A 323 22.07 -7.85 30.42
CA ILE A 323 21.87 -9.02 31.28
C ILE A 323 21.42 -10.25 30.47
N HIS A 324 20.56 -10.06 29.47
CA HIS A 324 20.11 -11.15 28.60
C HIS A 324 21.17 -11.62 27.60
N HIS A 325 22.08 -10.73 27.17
CA HIS A 325 23.21 -11.10 26.29
C HIS A 325 24.37 -11.80 27.01
N GLY A 326 24.50 -11.64 28.33
CA GLY A 326 25.57 -12.29 29.12
C GLY A 326 25.37 -13.80 29.35
N SER A 327 24.19 -14.36 29.06
CA SER A 327 23.85 -15.77 29.35
C SER A 327 23.55 -16.62 28.10
N ARG A 328 23.64 -16.03 26.90
CA ARG A 328 23.44 -16.72 25.62
C ARG A 328 24.54 -16.27 24.67
N THR A 329 25.31 -17.22 24.14
CA THR A 329 26.10 -17.01 22.92
C THR A 329 25.19 -16.33 21.90
N PRO A 330 25.61 -15.23 21.26
CA PRO A 330 24.72 -14.46 20.41
C PRO A 330 24.33 -15.31 19.19
N CYS A 331 23.13 -15.86 19.22
CA CYS A 331 22.38 -16.06 17.99
C CYS A 331 22.00 -14.65 17.55
N LEU A 332 22.87 -14.04 16.73
CA LEU A 332 22.46 -12.91 15.91
C LEU A 332 21.12 -13.27 15.28
N PRO A 333 20.12 -12.38 15.26
CA PRO A 333 19.11 -12.49 14.22
C PRO A 333 19.93 -12.48 12.94
N SER A 334 19.97 -13.60 12.23
CA SER A 334 20.40 -13.60 10.86
C SER A 334 19.41 -12.66 10.15
N ALA A 335 19.75 -11.37 10.07
CA ALA A 335 19.00 -10.36 9.30
C ALA A 335 18.98 -10.72 7.80
N ILE A 336 19.64 -11.82 7.46
CA ILE A 336 19.78 -12.46 6.19
C ILE A 336 19.33 -13.91 6.43
N PRO A 337 18.09 -14.31 6.10
CA PRO A 337 17.72 -15.72 6.02
C PRO A 337 18.80 -16.51 5.28
N GLU A 338 19.11 -17.74 5.70
CA GLU A 338 20.17 -18.55 5.07
C GLU A 338 20.02 -18.69 3.53
N ARG A 339 18.81 -18.44 3.00
CA ARG A 339 18.53 -18.34 1.54
C ARG A 339 19.30 -17.25 0.79
N PHE A 340 19.68 -16.16 1.44
CA PHE A 340 20.45 -15.07 0.81
C PHE A 340 21.93 -15.46 0.62
N ALA A 341 22.46 -16.37 1.45
CA ALA A 341 23.81 -16.88 1.28
C ALA A 341 23.92 -17.87 0.10
N GLY A 342 22.81 -18.54 -0.26
CA GLY A 342 22.77 -19.55 -1.33
C GLY A 342 22.61 -18.98 -2.76
N GLY A 343 22.26 -17.70 -2.91
CA GLY A 343 22.02 -17.06 -4.21
C GLY A 343 23.24 -16.36 -4.85
N LEU A 344 24.34 -16.20 -4.12
CA LEU A 344 25.54 -15.49 -4.58
C LEU A 344 26.48 -16.34 -5.46
N SER A 345 25.99 -17.45 -6.00
CA SER A 345 26.72 -18.34 -6.90
C SER A 345 26.20 -18.24 -8.34
N CYS A 346 26.14 -17.04 -8.89
CA CYS A 346 25.96 -16.83 -10.32
C CYS A 346 27.23 -16.22 -10.92
N GLN A 347 28.02 -17.11 -11.52
CA GLN A 347 29.04 -16.89 -12.55
C GLN A 347 30.11 -15.81 -12.27
N GLY A 348 31.28 -16.26 -11.80
CA GLY A 348 32.55 -15.76 -12.35
C GLY A 348 33.38 -14.77 -11.53
N MET A 349 33.03 -14.45 -10.27
CA MET A 349 33.95 -13.71 -9.38
C MET A 349 33.93 -14.27 -7.96
N THR A 350 34.97 -15.04 -7.62
CA THR A 350 35.27 -15.43 -6.24
C THR A 350 35.86 -14.23 -5.51
N ILE A 351 35.04 -13.43 -4.83
CA ILE A 351 35.55 -12.46 -3.85
C ILE A 351 35.87 -13.24 -2.57
N ARG A 352 37.14 -13.63 -2.41
CA ARG A 352 37.68 -14.01 -1.10
C ARG A 352 37.83 -12.73 -0.26
N LEU A 353 36.92 -12.49 0.66
CA LEU A 353 37.16 -11.55 1.76
C LEU A 353 38.11 -12.21 2.77
N THR A 354 39.40 -12.27 2.43
CA THR A 354 40.47 -12.36 3.43
C THR A 354 40.83 -10.94 3.85
N GLY A 355 40.77 -10.69 5.15
CA GLY A 355 40.71 -9.35 5.72
C GLY A 355 41.93 -8.44 5.54
N CYS A 356 41.77 -7.24 6.09
CA CYS A 356 42.76 -6.17 6.25
C CYS A 356 43.34 -5.60 4.96
N GLY A 357 42.92 -4.39 4.60
CA GLY A 357 43.69 -3.51 3.73
C GLY A 357 42.84 -2.41 3.12
N LEU A 358 43.14 -1.16 3.51
CA LEU A 358 42.59 0.05 2.90
C LEU A 358 42.64 0.00 1.37
N CYS A 359 41.57 0.43 0.70
CA CYS A 359 41.67 1.00 -0.65
C CYS A 359 40.68 2.18 -0.76
N GLN A 360 41.25 3.38 -0.79
CA GLN A 360 40.56 4.62 -1.13
C GLN A 360 40.10 4.57 -2.59
N TYR A 361 38.84 4.88 -2.88
CA TYR A 361 38.38 5.12 -4.25
C TYR A 361 38.34 6.62 -4.53
N GLY A 362 39.22 7.05 -5.44
CA GLY A 362 39.22 8.38 -6.04
C GLY A 362 38.25 8.46 -7.22
N ASN A 363 37.65 9.63 -7.37
CA ASN A 363 36.79 10.08 -8.46
C ASN A 363 37.41 9.88 -9.85
N THR A 364 36.69 9.23 -10.77
CA THR A 364 36.63 9.59 -12.20
C THR A 364 35.31 9.14 -12.84
N ASN A 365 34.68 10.05 -13.60
CA ASN A 365 33.45 9.86 -14.39
C ASN A 365 33.57 8.70 -15.42
N PRO A 366 32.50 7.93 -15.69
CA PRO A 366 32.49 7.02 -16.83
C PRO A 366 32.01 7.73 -18.10
N VAL A 367 32.86 7.68 -19.13
CA VAL A 367 32.53 7.95 -20.53
C VAL A 367 31.80 6.72 -21.11
N TRP A 368 30.69 6.95 -21.78
CA TRP A 368 29.90 5.92 -22.47
C TRP A 368 30.70 5.31 -23.63
N GLY A 369 31.03 4.01 -23.52
CA GLY A 369 31.66 3.22 -24.57
C GLY A 369 30.69 2.18 -25.13
N THR A 370 30.34 2.35 -26.40
CA THR A 370 29.58 1.43 -27.26
C THR A 370 30.26 0.06 -27.33
N ILE A 371 29.54 -1.03 -27.01
CA ILE A 371 30.01 -2.40 -27.23
C ILE A 371 29.26 -2.97 -28.44
N ALA A 372 30.03 -3.25 -29.49
CA ALA A 372 29.62 -3.98 -30.68
C ALA A 372 29.52 -5.49 -30.36
N SER A 373 28.53 -6.12 -30.98
CA SER A 373 28.27 -7.56 -30.92
C SER A 373 29.30 -8.35 -31.75
N GLU A 374 30.06 -9.23 -31.12
CA GLU A 374 30.69 -10.38 -31.80
C GLU A 374 30.00 -11.66 -31.35
N GLY A 375 29.49 -12.41 -32.33
CA GLY A 375 28.81 -13.68 -32.13
C GLY A 375 29.81 -14.81 -31.88
N SER A 376 29.45 -15.70 -30.97
CA SER A 376 30.12 -16.97 -30.75
C SER A 376 29.14 -18.12 -30.94
N ASP A 377 29.44 -18.94 -31.95
CA ASP A 377 28.74 -20.15 -32.37
C ASP A 377 28.56 -21.19 -31.24
N ILE A 378 27.38 -21.81 -31.21
CA ILE A 378 27.06 -22.98 -30.37
C ILE A 378 26.85 -24.19 -31.30
N PRO A 379 27.61 -25.30 -31.17
CA PRO A 379 27.36 -26.50 -31.96
C PRO A 379 26.16 -27.29 -31.41
N ARG A 380 25.23 -27.64 -32.32
CA ARG A 380 24.06 -28.49 -32.06
C ARG A 380 24.49 -29.95 -31.89
N GLY A 381 24.24 -30.52 -30.71
CA GLY A 381 24.28 -31.95 -30.47
C GLY A 381 22.93 -32.60 -30.79
N SER A 382 22.91 -33.47 -31.79
CA SER A 382 21.80 -34.36 -32.14
C SER A 382 21.72 -35.53 -31.17
N SER A 383 20.53 -35.83 -30.65
CA SER A 383 20.21 -37.14 -30.09
C SER A 383 18.86 -37.60 -30.63
N ASN A 384 18.93 -38.61 -31.49
CA ASN A 384 17.81 -39.45 -31.91
C ASN A 384 17.45 -40.37 -30.74
N LEU A 385 16.16 -40.54 -30.47
CA LEU A 385 15.63 -41.72 -29.80
C LEU A 385 14.25 -42.03 -30.40
N CYS A 386 14.16 -43.22 -31.00
CA CYS A 386 12.94 -44.02 -31.07
C CYS A 386 12.57 -44.52 -29.68
#